data_AF-A0A968WVT4-F1
#
_entry.id   AF-A0A968WVT4-F1
#
_cell.length_a   1.000
_cell.length_b   1.000
_cell.length_c   1.000
_cell.angle_alpha   90.00
_cell.angle_beta   90.00
_cell.angle_gamma   90.00
#
_symmetry.space_group_name_H-M   'P 1'
#
loop_
_entity.id
_entity.type
_entity.pdbx_description
1 polymer ?
#
loop_
_entity_poly.entity_id
_entity_poly.type
_entity_poly.pdbx_seq_one_letter_code
_entity_poly.pdbx_strand_id
1 'polypeptide(L)'
;MANPHDHPTALKDLQDSIYREKVLRARGMTTDERWETGFELTNAVSERMISGAMWKLQTNNRSMGFLEARKGLDRLCKARDHKVYVTELPHSL
;
A
#
# COMPACT_ATOMS: atom_id res chain seq x y z
N MET A 1 16.27 27.49 26.78
CA MET A 1 16.78 26.57 25.74
C MET A 1 15.84 26.65 24.57
N ALA A 2 16.33 26.89 23.34
CA ALA A 2 15.48 26.90 22.16
C ALA A 2 14.85 25.51 21.99
N ASN A 3 13.54 25.44 21.71
CA ASN A 3 12.88 24.17 21.47
C ASN A 3 13.48 23.57 20.19
N PRO A 4 14.01 22.33 20.20
CA PRO A 4 14.61 21.71 19.02
C PRO A 4 13.62 21.56 17.83
N HIS A 5 12.32 21.76 18.06
CA HIS A 5 11.28 21.85 17.03
C HIS A 5 11.17 23.24 16.36
N ASP A 6 11.84 24.28 16.89
CA ASP A 6 11.81 25.65 16.36
C ASP A 6 12.87 25.90 15.27
N HIS A 7 13.74 24.92 14.99
CA HIS A 7 14.72 25.03 13.91
C HIS A 7 13.99 24.89 12.56
N PRO A 8 14.15 25.83 11.61
CA PRO A 8 13.39 25.83 10.35
C PRO A 8 13.59 24.57 9.49
N THR A 9 14.66 23.81 9.75
CA THR A 9 14.99 22.55 9.08
C THR A 9 14.61 21.30 9.87
N ALA A 10 14.18 21.40 11.13
CA ALA A 10 14.03 20.25 12.03
C ALA A 10 13.13 19.14 11.48
N LEU A 11 12.01 19.51 10.85
CA LEU A 11 11.11 18.54 10.20
C LEU A 11 11.76 17.87 9.00
N LYS A 12 12.53 18.63 8.21
CA LYS A 12 13.22 18.11 7.03
C LYS A 12 14.35 17.17 7.43
N ASP A 13 15.14 17.56 8.43
CA ASP A 13 16.22 16.75 8.99
C ASP A 13 15.68 15.43 9.57
N LEU A 14 14.52 15.48 10.24
CA LEU A 14 13.83 14.29 10.73
C LEU A 14 13.37 13.39 9.56
N GLN A 15 12.72 13.95 8.54
CA GLN A 15 12.29 13.18 7.36
C GLN A 15 13.47 12.49 6.67
N ASP A 16 14.59 13.22 6.49
CA ASP A 16 15.77 12.70 5.82
C ASP A 16 16.47 11.63 6.67
N SER A 17 16.49 11.77 7.99
CA SER A 17 17.01 10.72 8.89
C SER A 17 16.17 9.44 8.82
N ILE A 18 14.84 9.54 8.86
CA ILE A 18 13.93 8.39 8.72
C ILE A 18 14.13 7.71 7.36
N TYR A 19 14.22 8.50 6.29
CA TYR A 19 14.44 7.96 4.95
C TYR A 19 15.79 7.24 4.84
N ARG A 20 16.85 7.84 5.37
CA ARG A 20 18.19 7.24 5.39
C ARG A 20 18.21 5.92 6.15
N GLU A 21 17.57 5.87 7.31
CA GLU A 21 17.48 4.65 8.11
C GLU A 21 16.76 3.54 7.36
N LYS A 22 15.63 3.85 6.69
CA LYS A 22 14.92 2.90 5.84
C LYS A 22 15.79 2.34 4.73
N VAL A 23 16.58 3.19 4.07
CA VAL A 23 17.50 2.78 3.00
C VAL A 23 18.62 1.89 3.53
N LEU A 24 19.24 2.26 4.66
CA LEU A 24 20.31 1.48 5.27
C LEU A 24 19.81 0.10 5.73
N ARG A 25 18.62 0.06 6.34
CA ARG A 25 17.96 -1.19 6.72
C ARG A 25 17.71 -2.09 5.51
N ALA A 26 17.12 -1.55 4.44
CA ALA A 26 16.86 -2.31 3.22
C ALA A 26 18.15 -2.84 2.56
N ARG A 27 19.25 -2.08 2.63
CA ARG A 27 20.57 -2.53 2.14
C ARG A 27 21.17 -3.66 2.97
N GLY A 28 20.93 -3.66 4.28
CA GLY A 28 21.42 -4.69 5.21
C GLY A 28 20.61 -5.99 5.21
N MET A 29 19.38 -5.98 4.67
CA MET A 29 18.54 -7.17 4.60
C MET A 29 19.09 -8.22 3.64
N THR A 30 19.13 -9.46 4.13
CA THR A 30 19.31 -10.67 3.35
C THR A 30 18.14 -10.89 2.38
N THR A 31 18.31 -11.79 1.42
CA THR A 31 17.25 -12.14 0.46
C THR A 31 15.99 -12.65 1.17
N ASP A 32 16.13 -13.50 2.18
CA ASP A 32 15.00 -14.09 2.91
C ASP A 32 14.24 -13.02 3.71
N GLU A 33 14.95 -12.10 4.37
CA GLU A 33 14.31 -10.97 5.09
C GLU A 33 13.56 -10.03 4.15
N ARG A 34 14.06 -9.83 2.92
CA ARG A 34 13.36 -9.05 1.89
C ARG A 34 12.08 -9.76 1.45
N TRP A 35 12.14 -11.09 1.27
CA TRP A 35 10.96 -11.88 0.93
C TRP A 35 9.91 -11.81 2.03
N GLU A 36 10.29 -12.02 3.28
CA GLU A 36 9.38 -11.97 4.43
C GLU A 36 8.72 -10.59 4.56
N THR A 37 9.52 -9.52 4.49
CA THR A 37 8.99 -8.14 4.51
C THR A 37 8.02 -7.89 3.35
N GLY A 38 8.33 -8.41 2.16
CA GLY A 38 7.45 -8.33 0.99
C GLY A 38 6.12 -9.05 1.21
N PHE A 39 6.15 -10.24 1.81
CA PHE A 39 4.94 -11.00 2.17
C PHE A 39 4.11 -10.29 3.23
N GLU A 40 4.71 -9.77 4.30
CA GLU A 40 4.00 -9.02 5.34
C GLU A 40 3.25 -7.81 4.76
N LEU A 41 3.94 -7.01 3.93
CA LEU A 41 3.35 -5.85 3.27
C LEU A 41 2.19 -6.25 2.34
N THR A 42 2.34 -7.36 1.61
CA THR A 42 1.33 -7.82 0.65
C THR A 42 0.14 -8.48 1.34
N ASN A 43 0.36 -9.18 2.45
CA ASN A 43 -0.67 -9.86 3.23
C ASN A 43 -1.64 -8.85 3.84
N ALA A 44 -1.13 -7.80 4.49
CA ALA A 44 -1.97 -6.78 5.10
C ALA A 44 -2.85 -6.06 4.06
N VAL A 45 -2.31 -5.78 2.87
CA VAL A 45 -3.07 -5.19 1.76
C VAL A 45 -4.11 -6.18 1.24
N SER A 46 -3.74 -7.45 1.06
CA SER A 46 -4.65 -8.50 0.58
C SER A 46 -5.84 -8.71 1.54
N GLU A 47 -5.60 -8.72 2.85
CA GLU A 47 -6.66 -8.85 3.86
C GLU A 47 -7.63 -7.66 3.83
N ARG A 48 -7.14 -6.44 3.63
CA ARG A 48 -8.00 -5.25 3.47
C ARG A 48 -8.86 -5.34 2.22
N MET A 49 -8.29 -5.82 1.11
CA MET A 49 -9.03 -6.01 -0.14
C MET A 49 -10.13 -7.06 0.00
N ILE A 50 -9.81 -8.21 0.60
CA ILE A 50 -10.79 -9.28 0.86
C ILE A 50 -11.89 -8.77 1.79
N SER A 51 -11.53 -8.05 2.87
CA SER A 51 -12.49 -7.47 3.80
C SER A 51 -13.44 -6.47 3.14
N GLY A 52 -12.91 -5.59 2.29
CA GLY A 52 -13.74 -4.65 1.50
C GLY A 52 -14.67 -5.36 0.52
N ALA A 53 -14.20 -6.43 -0.12
CA ALA A 53 -15.02 -7.25 -1.01
C ALA A 53 -16.14 -8.00 -0.26
N MET A 54 -15.84 -8.53 0.93
CA MET A 54 -16.82 -9.17 1.82
C MET A 54 -17.90 -8.17 2.27
N TRP A 55 -17.49 -6.96 2.66
CA TRP A 55 -18.41 -5.89 3.03
C TRP A 55 -19.34 -5.51 1.87
N LYS A 56 -18.79 -5.34 0.65
CA LYS A 56 -19.57 -5.04 -0.56
C LYS A 56 -20.60 -6.13 -0.88
N LEU A 57 -20.24 -7.40 -0.69
CA LEU A 57 -21.12 -8.55 -0.92
C LEU A 57 -22.06 -8.84 0.26
N GLN A 58 -21.95 -8.09 1.36
CA GLN A 58 -22.67 -8.33 2.61
C GLN A 58 -22.54 -9.79 3.09
N THR A 59 -21.33 -10.34 3.03
CA THR A 59 -21.05 -11.74 3.37
C THR A 59 -19.87 -11.86 4.33
N ASN A 60 -19.92 -12.88 5.19
CA ASN A 60 -18.79 -13.29 6.03
C ASN A 60 -18.01 -14.47 5.41
N ASN A 61 -18.37 -14.91 4.21
CA ASN A 61 -17.66 -15.98 3.52
C ASN A 61 -16.36 -15.44 2.89
N ARG A 62 -15.23 -15.81 3.49
CA ARG A 62 -13.89 -15.38 3.04
C ARG A 62 -13.57 -15.83 1.61
N SER A 63 -13.98 -17.03 1.20
CA SER A 63 -13.75 -17.54 -0.16
C SER A 63 -14.48 -16.68 -1.20
N MET A 64 -15.69 -16.21 -0.88
CA MET A 64 -16.44 -15.27 -1.73
C MET A 64 -15.75 -13.91 -1.79
N GLY A 65 -15.27 -13.40 -0.65
CA GLY A 65 -14.48 -12.17 -0.58
C GLY A 65 -13.22 -12.23 -1.45
N PHE A 66 -12.47 -13.32 -1.37
CA PHE A 66 -11.28 -13.55 -2.19
C PHE A 66 -11.60 -13.54 -3.68
N LEU A 67 -12.65 -14.25 -4.10
CA LEU A 67 -13.06 -14.31 -5.50
C LEU A 67 -13.44 -12.93 -6.05
N GLU A 68 -14.15 -12.12 -5.27
CA GLU A 68 -14.54 -10.77 -5.68
C GLU A 68 -13.35 -9.81 -5.69
N ALA A 69 -12.44 -9.88 -4.71
CA ALA A 69 -11.19 -9.12 -4.71
C ALA A 69 -10.34 -9.45 -5.96
N ARG A 70 -10.24 -10.74 -6.32
CA ARG A 70 -9.57 -11.20 -7.52
C ARG A 70 -10.19 -10.63 -8.79
N LYS A 71 -11.52 -10.64 -8.93
CA LYS A 71 -12.20 -10.03 -10.08
C LYS A 71 -11.87 -8.53 -10.21
N GLY A 72 -11.76 -7.83 -9.09
CA GLY A 72 -11.32 -6.43 -9.07
C GLY A 72 -9.90 -6.26 -9.61
N LEU A 73 -8.96 -7.07 -9.16
CA LEU A 73 -7.57 -7.08 -9.65
C LEU A 73 -7.50 -7.42 -11.15
N ASP A 74 -8.25 -8.42 -11.60
CA ASP A 74 -8.28 -8.81 -13.02
C ASP A 74 -8.77 -7.66 -13.91
N ARG A 75 -9.73 -6.85 -13.43
CA ARG A 75 -10.17 -5.63 -14.14
C ARG A 75 -9.08 -4.57 -14.19
N LEU A 76 -8.34 -4.36 -13.11
CA LEU A 76 -7.22 -3.42 -13.07
C LEU A 76 -6.09 -3.85 -14.02
N CYS A 77 -5.77 -5.14 -14.06
CA CYS A 77 -4.80 -5.70 -15.00
C CYS A 77 -5.25 -5.46 -16.46
N LYS A 78 -6.51 -5.74 -16.78
CA LYS A 78 -7.05 -5.46 -18.13
C LYS A 78 -6.99 -3.98 -18.47
N ALA A 79 -7.39 -3.10 -17.55
CA ALA A 79 -7.33 -1.65 -17.76
C ALA A 79 -5.89 -1.18 -18.03
N ARG A 80 -4.91 -1.69 -17.28
CA ARG A 80 -3.48 -1.48 -17.53
C ARG A 80 -3.07 -1.93 -18.93
N ASP A 81 -3.36 -3.19 -19.25
CA ASP A 81 -2.90 -3.83 -20.49
C ASP A 81 -3.48 -3.14 -21.73
N HIS A 82 -4.70 -2.62 -21.61
CA HIS A 82 -5.35 -1.81 -22.65
C HIS A 82 -5.02 -0.31 -22.57
N LYS A 83 -4.21 0.14 -21.60
CA LYS A 83 -3.89 1.55 -21.33
C LYS A 83 -5.14 2.44 -21.13
N VAL A 84 -6.22 1.87 -20.62
CA VAL A 84 -7.48 2.57 -20.34
C VAL A 84 -7.52 2.93 -18.87
N TYR A 85 -6.69 3.88 -18.47
CA TYR A 85 -6.79 4.51 -17.16
C TYR A 85 -7.68 5.73 -17.26
N VAL A 86 -8.64 5.85 -16.35
CA VAL A 86 -9.39 7.09 -16.16
C VAL A 86 -8.43 8.07 -15.48
N THR A 87 -7.96 9.08 -16.21
CA THR A 87 -7.04 10.11 -15.70
C THR A 87 -7.77 11.26 -15.00
N GLU A 88 -9.10 11.31 -15.12
CA GLU A 88 -9.93 12.37 -14.57
C GLU A 88 -11.21 11.76 -13.95
N LEU A 89 -11.48 12.07 -12.69
CA LEU A 89 -12.74 11.68 -12.06
C LEU A 89 -13.89 12.44 -12.74
N PRO A 90 -14.98 11.77 -13.14
CA PRO A 90 -16.16 12.45 -13.68
C PRO A 90 -16.63 13.49 -12.64
N HIS A 91 -16.66 14.76 -13.03
CA HIS A 91 -17.18 15.84 -12.21
C HIS A 91 -18.70 15.73 -12.06
N SER A 92 -19.17 14.80 -11.23
CA SER A 92 -20.56 14.78 -10.75
C SER A 92 -20.81 13.61 -9.81
N LEU A 93 -20.92 13.90 -8.51
CA LEU A 93 -21.96 13.39 -7.64
C LEU A 93 -22.51 14.55 -6.83
#